data_AF-A0A7L3KHF6-F1
#
_entry.id   AF-A0A7L3KHF6-F1
#
_cell.length_a   1.000
_cell.length_b   1.000
_cell.length_c   1.000
_cell.angle_alpha   90.00
_cell.angle_beta   90.00
_cell.angle_gamma   90.00
#
_symmetry.space_group_name_H-M   'P 1'
#
loop_
_entity.id
_entity.type
_entity.pdbx_description
1 polymer ?
#
loop_
_entity_poly.entity_id
_entity_poly.type
_entity_poly.pdbx_seq_one_letter_code
_entity_poly.pdbx_strand_id
1 'polypeptide(L)' 'DEPCPGGQQYQDCGGPCGRSCSEPPGASDCPPPDTLCVPGCRCPPGLLLAEGGQCVPP' A
#
# COMPACT_ATOMS: atom_id res chain seq x y z
N ASP A 1 15.88 0.97 13.73
CA ASP A 1 14.65 1.65 13.29
C ASP A 1 14.85 1.96 11.82
N GLU A 2 14.52 1.02 10.94
CA GLU A 2 14.62 1.28 9.49
C GLU A 2 13.28 1.89 9.05
N PRO A 3 13.22 3.20 8.79
CA PRO A 3 12.01 3.81 8.28
C PRO A 3 11.66 3.15 6.94
N CYS A 4 10.36 2.93 6.73
CA CYS A 4 9.85 2.27 5.55
C CYS A 4 10.49 2.80 4.25
N PRO A 5 11.02 1.92 3.36
CA PRO A 5 11.76 2.34 2.18
C PRO A 5 10.84 2.89 1.09
N GLY A 6 11.41 3.67 0.14
CA GLY A 6 10.69 4.05 -1.08
C GLY A 6 9.49 4.97 -0.86
N GLY A 7 9.55 5.84 0.15
CA GLY A 7 8.47 6.81 0.45
C GLY A 7 7.23 6.19 1.10
N GLN A 8 7.32 4.93 1.52
CA GLN A 8 6.30 4.29 2.33
C GLN A 8 6.26 4.89 3.73
N GLN A 9 5.10 4.80 4.37
CA GLN A 9 4.91 5.16 5.78
C GLN A 9 4.46 3.93 6.55
N TYR A 10 4.94 3.81 7.78
CA TYR A 10 4.46 2.78 8.68
C TYR A 10 3.02 3.11 9.07
N GLN A 11 2.13 2.16 8.87
CA GLN A 11 0.74 2.25 9.30
C GLN A 11 0.46 1.07 10.21
N ASP A 12 -0.08 1.35 11.39
CA ASP A 12 -0.51 0.34 12.37
C ASP A 12 -1.73 -0.46 11.88
N CYS A 13 -2.56 0.17 11.05
CA CYS A 13 -3.79 -0.41 10.52
C CYS A 13 -3.96 -0.02 9.05
N GLY A 14 -3.28 -0.74 8.15
CA GLY A 14 -3.41 -0.59 6.71
C GLY A 14 -4.22 -1.72 6.07
N GLY A 15 -4.84 -1.45 4.92
CA GLY A 15 -5.52 -2.49 4.16
C GLY A 15 -4.56 -3.63 3.77
N PRO A 16 -5.03 -4.88 3.74
CA PRO A 16 -4.20 -6.07 3.53
C PRO A 16 -3.50 -6.08 2.17
N CYS A 17 -4.06 -5.40 1.17
CA CYS A 17 -3.42 -5.22 -0.13
C CYS A 17 -2.92 -3.78 -0.26
N GLY A 18 -1.65 -3.64 -0.62
CA GLY A 18 -1.15 -2.38 -1.16
C GLY A 18 -1.71 -2.17 -2.55
N ARG A 19 -1.87 -0.91 -2.98
CA ARG A 19 -2.21 -0.61 -4.37
C ARG A 19 -0.90 -0.60 -5.15
N SER A 20 -0.63 -1.63 -5.96
CA SER A 20 0.52 -1.69 -6.84
C SER A 20 0.18 -1.18 -8.25
N CYS A 21 1.16 -0.62 -8.97
CA CYS A 21 0.99 -0.28 -10.39
C CYS A 21 0.68 -1.50 -11.27
N SER A 22 1.01 -2.70 -10.79
CA SER A 22 0.76 -3.96 -11.48
C SER A 22 -0.62 -4.55 -11.18
N GLU A 23 -1.41 -3.97 -10.26
CA GLU A 23 -2.77 -4.43 -10.00
C GLU A 23 -3.72 -3.95 -11.11
N PRO A 24 -4.52 -4.86 -11.71
CA PRO A 24 -5.54 -4.44 -12.66
C PRO A 24 -6.58 -3.54 -11.97
N PRO A 25 -7.07 -2.48 -12.64
CA PRO A 25 -8.16 -1.67 -12.12
C PRO A 25 -9.38 -2.56 -11.90
N GLY A 26 -9.85 -2.65 -10.66
CA GLY A 26 -10.96 -3.53 -10.29
C GLY A 26 -10.56 -4.89 -9.71
N ALA A 27 -9.29 -5.09 -9.30
CA ALA A 27 -8.91 -6.10 -8.30
C ALA A 27 -9.63 -5.80 -6.97
N SER A 28 -10.93 -6.05 -6.96
CA SER A 28 -11.90 -5.66 -5.93
C SER A 28 -11.97 -6.68 -4.80
N ASP A 29 -11.16 -7.72 -4.85
CA ASP A 29 -11.11 -8.76 -3.81
C ASP A 29 -10.27 -8.34 -2.60
N CYS A 30 -9.68 -7.13 -2.63
CA CYS A 30 -9.01 -6.62 -1.44
C CYS A 30 -10.04 -6.17 -0.40
N PRO A 31 -10.06 -6.77 0.81
CA PRO A 31 -10.89 -6.28 1.90
C PRO A 31 -10.60 -4.80 2.16
N PRO A 32 -11.62 -3.95 2.33
CA PRO A 32 -11.39 -2.59 2.78
C PRO A 32 -10.67 -2.63 4.14
N PRO A 33 -9.82 -1.62 4.43
CA PRO A 33 -9.06 -1.54 5.67
C PRO A 33 -9.96 -1.58 6.92
N ASP A 34 -11.24 -1.20 6.78
CA ASP A 34 -12.27 -1.26 7.82
C ASP A 34 -12.65 -2.69 8.26
N THR A 35 -12.48 -3.68 7.38
CA THR A 35 -12.82 -5.10 7.64
C THR A 35 -11.62 -5.92 8.10
N LEU A 36 -10.44 -5.59 7.58
CA LEU A 36 -9.20 -6.27 7.93
C LEU A 36 -8.08 -5.26 7.82
N CYS A 37 -7.28 -5.12 8.88
CA CYS A 37 -6.09 -4.30 8.83
C CYS A 37 -4.87 -5.03 9.37
N VAL A 38 -3.74 -4.73 8.74
CA VAL A 38 -2.45 -5.31 9.07
C VAL A 38 -1.42 -4.19 9.25
N PRO A 39 -0.59 -4.25 10.31
CA PRO A 39 0.48 -3.29 10.51
C PRO A 39 1.59 -3.53 9.50
N GLY A 40 2.15 -2.45 8.94
CA GLY A 40 3.28 -2.54 8.02
C GLY A 40 3.56 -1.27 7.22
N CYS A 41 4.59 -1.35 6.38
CA CYS A 41 4.97 -0.28 5.46
C CYS A 41 4.05 -0.25 4.24
N ARG A 42 3.56 0.95 3.91
CA ARG A 42 2.61 1.13 2.82
C ARG A 42 2.73 2.52 2.21
N CYS A 43 2.40 2.64 0.93
CA CYS A 43 2.31 3.95 0.30
C CYS A 43 1.19 4.80 0.92
N PRO A 44 1.43 6.11 1.11
CA PRO A 44 0.39 7.02 1.57
C PRO A 44 -0.78 7.08 0.56
N PRO A 45 -1.97 7.48 1.01
CA PRO A 45 -3.15 7.58 0.15
C PRO A 45 -2.87 8.48 -1.07
N GLY A 46 -3.24 8.01 -2.26
CA GLY A 46 -3.00 8.69 -3.53
C GLY A 46 -1.73 8.27 -4.27
N LEU A 47 -0.88 7.42 -3.68
CA LEU A 47 0.28 6.82 -4.35
C LEU A 47 0.12 5.30 -4.50
N LEU A 48 0.72 4.76 -5.57
CA LEU A 48 0.83 3.35 -5.86
C LEU A 48 2.26 2.86 -5.62
N LEU A 49 2.41 1.60 -5.19
CA LEU A 49 3.72 0.95 -5.10
C LEU A 49 4.16 0.52 -6.50
N ALA A 50 5.23 1.11 -7.02
CA ALA A 50 5.86 0.66 -8.25
C ALA A 50 6.63 -0.65 -8.01
N GLU A 51 6.94 -1.41 -9.08
CA GLU A 51 7.76 -2.64 -8.98
C GLU A 51 9.13 -2.40 -8.33
N GLY A 52 9.68 -1.18 -8.42
CA GLY A 52 10.93 -0.79 -7.76
C GLY A 52 10.81 -0.54 -6.24
N GLY A 53 9.65 -0.79 -5.64
CA GLY A 53 9.41 -0.53 -4.21
C GLY A 53 9.22 0.94 -3.86
N GLN A 54 9.02 1.81 -4.86
CA GLN A 54 8.85 3.26 -4.70
C GLN A 54 7.37 3.64 -4.82
N CYS A 55 6.89 4.49 -3.93
CA CYS A 55 5.56 5.09 -4.04
C CYS A 55 5.53 6.18 -5.11
N VAL A 56 4.70 6.01 -6.13
CA VAL A 56 4.57 6.90 -7.29
C VAL A 56 3.11 7.27 -7.52
N PRO A 57 2.80 8.42 -8.14
CA PRO A 57 1.43 8.72 -8.53
C PRO A 57 0.89 7.70 -9.56
N PRO A 58 -0.42 7.40 -9.53
CA PRO A 58 -1.08 6.51 -10.49
C PRO A 58 -1.06 7.05 -11.93
#